data_AF-I3Y7F8-F1
#
_entry.id   AF-I3Y7F8-F1
#
_cell.length_a   1.000
_cell.length_b   1.000
_cell.length_c   1.000
_cell.angle_alpha   90.00
_cell.angle_beta   90.00
_cell.angle_gamma   90.00
#
_symmetry.space_group_name_H-M   'P 1'
#
loop_
_entity.id
_entity.type
_entity.pdbx_description
1 polymer ?
#
loop_
_entity_poly.entity_id
_entity_poly.type
_entity_poly.pdbx_seq_one_letter_code
_entity_poly.pdbx_strand_id
1 'polypeptide(L)'
;MNQAIWPLRLAAYPYAQPLLIGWQIADRSKDVYWIAYETALNLYLLAQDETRPLNDRYRFLLESQERFRNLLAQGDGHLATHLVLIRILLDLGERQAAVGRLENLLREMTWLAEPLHEDLQISINRPFLPPASDFDHRELQSDLGKWLQASVIETLERQRAFSSYFHNDLHLLKKVLENSNHTPEMERRERLVRLRLGMPRPPAGLNRSPRGSDGGPNAAVWDLLA
;
A
#
# COMPACT_ATOMS: atom_id res chain seq x y z
N MET A 1 -18.22 23.39 12.13
CA MET A 1 -17.04 22.50 12.07
C MET A 1 -17.50 21.20 11.46
N ASN A 2 -17.05 20.87 10.24
CA ASN A 2 -17.34 19.55 9.67
C ASN A 2 -16.61 18.52 10.51
N GLN A 3 -17.37 17.58 11.10
CA GLN A 3 -16.82 16.50 11.90
C GLN A 3 -15.88 15.66 11.04
N ALA A 4 -14.67 15.37 11.53
CA ALA A 4 -13.73 14.52 10.80
C ALA A 4 -14.34 13.14 10.59
N ILE A 5 -14.41 12.69 9.34
CA ILE A 5 -15.05 11.41 8.98
C ILE A 5 -14.07 10.23 9.02
N TRP A 6 -12.77 10.52 8.95
CA TRP A 6 -11.73 9.50 8.91
C TRP A 6 -11.76 8.52 10.10
N PRO A 7 -12.06 8.91 11.37
CA PRO A 7 -12.03 7.95 12.46
C PRO A 7 -13.07 6.84 12.27
N LEU A 8 -14.25 7.20 11.78
CA LEU A 8 -15.33 6.25 11.50
C LEU A 8 -15.00 5.37 10.29
N ARG A 9 -14.51 5.98 9.20
CA ARG A 9 -14.23 5.24 7.95
C ARG A 9 -13.06 4.28 8.12
N LEU A 10 -11.96 4.73 8.72
CA LEU A 10 -10.78 3.87 8.91
C LEU A 10 -10.99 2.80 9.97
N ALA A 11 -11.95 2.96 10.90
CA ALA A 11 -12.26 1.90 11.86
C ALA A 11 -12.80 0.61 11.23
N ALA A 12 -13.28 0.68 9.98
CA ALA A 12 -13.68 -0.49 9.22
C ALA A 12 -12.49 -1.33 8.72
N TYR A 13 -11.26 -0.80 8.76
CA TYR A 13 -10.07 -1.47 8.25
C TYR A 13 -9.28 -2.16 9.37
N PRO A 14 -9.05 -3.48 9.31
CA PRO A 14 -8.34 -4.23 10.34
C PRO A 14 -6.95 -3.69 10.67
N TYR A 15 -6.16 -3.23 9.68
CA TYR A 15 -4.83 -2.67 9.93
C TYR A 15 -4.87 -1.37 10.75
N ALA A 16 -5.95 -0.59 10.59
CA ALA A 16 -6.09 0.73 11.20
C ALA A 16 -6.56 0.65 12.65
N GLN A 17 -7.34 -0.38 13.01
CA GLN A 17 -7.89 -0.58 14.36
C GLN A 17 -6.85 -0.42 15.48
N PRO A 18 -5.67 -1.08 15.46
CA PRO A 18 -4.66 -0.91 16.51
C PRO A 18 -4.03 0.50 16.55
N LEU A 19 -4.20 1.31 15.50
CA LEU A 19 -3.59 2.63 15.35
C LEU A 19 -4.56 3.78 15.67
N LEU A 20 -5.88 3.53 15.63
CA LEU A 20 -6.92 4.56 15.76
C LEU A 20 -6.75 5.43 16.99
N ILE A 21 -6.59 4.83 18.17
CA ILE A 21 -6.46 5.56 19.43
C ILE A 21 -5.24 6.48 19.35
N GLY A 22 -4.10 5.95 18.89
CA GLY A 22 -2.87 6.72 18.69
C GLY A 22 -3.08 7.92 17.78
N TRP A 23 -3.78 7.74 16.66
CA TRP A 23 -4.10 8.85 15.76
C TRP A 23 -5.05 9.87 16.36
N GLN A 24 -6.03 9.44 17.15
CA GLN A 24 -7.03 10.32 17.76
C GLN A 24 -6.42 11.21 18.85
N ILE A 25 -5.51 10.66 19.65
CA ILE A 25 -4.87 11.37 20.77
C ILE A 25 -3.53 12.03 20.40
N ALA A 26 -3.06 11.85 19.16
CA ALA A 26 -1.81 12.46 18.70
C ALA A 26 -1.85 13.98 18.88
N ASP A 27 -0.79 14.53 19.47
CA ASP A 27 -0.61 15.98 19.56
C ASP A 27 -0.32 16.56 18.17
N ARG A 28 -1.30 17.31 17.65
CA ARG A 28 -1.23 17.95 16.32
C ARG A 28 -0.76 19.39 16.38
N SER A 29 -0.49 19.94 17.56
CA SER A 29 -0.10 21.35 17.72
C SER A 29 1.18 21.71 16.96
N LYS A 30 2.07 20.72 16.76
CA LYS A 30 3.34 20.86 16.06
C LYS A 30 3.26 20.51 14.57
N ASP A 31 2.14 19.94 14.13
CA ASP A 31 1.93 19.55 12.74
C ASP A 31 1.25 20.68 11.97
N VAL A 32 2.08 21.55 11.37
CA VAL A 32 1.63 22.71 10.59
C VAL A 32 0.75 22.34 9.39
N TYR A 33 0.82 21.09 8.93
CA TYR A 33 0.06 20.61 7.77
C TYR A 33 -1.21 19.85 8.16
N TRP A 34 -1.44 19.57 9.44
CA TRP A 34 -2.52 18.69 9.91
C TRP A 34 -3.90 19.06 9.34
N ILE A 35 -4.28 20.34 9.39
CA ILE A 35 -5.61 20.78 8.95
C ILE A 35 -5.79 20.55 7.44
N ALA A 36 -4.77 20.86 6.65
CA ALA A 36 -4.78 20.64 5.21
C ALA A 36 -4.78 19.15 4.87
N TYR A 37 -3.99 18.36 5.61
CA TYR A 37 -3.95 16.89 5.51
C TYR A 37 -5.31 16.26 5.80
N GLU A 38 -5.91 16.59 6.94
CA GLU A 38 -7.22 16.04 7.35
C GLU A 38 -8.32 16.40 6.35
N THR A 39 -8.30 17.63 5.84
CA THR A 39 -9.24 18.06 4.80
C THR A 39 -9.07 17.24 3.51
N ALA A 40 -7.84 17.05 3.05
CA ALA A 40 -7.53 16.26 1.85
C ALA A 40 -7.93 14.79 2.02
N LEU A 41 -7.65 14.19 3.18
CA LEU A 41 -8.03 12.82 3.50
C LEU A 41 -9.55 12.65 3.54
N ASN A 42 -10.28 13.57 4.18
CA ASN A 42 -11.73 13.52 4.22
C ASN A 42 -12.34 13.60 2.82
N LEU A 43 -11.79 14.42 1.91
CA LEU A 43 -12.24 14.45 0.51
C LEU A 43 -12.04 13.10 -0.18
N TYR A 44 -10.89 12.45 0.00
CA TYR A 44 -10.69 11.10 -0.53
C TYR A 44 -11.73 10.11 0.01
N LEU A 45 -11.97 10.13 1.32
CA LEU A 45 -12.95 9.22 1.94
C LEU A 45 -14.39 9.50 1.48
N LEU A 46 -14.73 10.76 1.16
CA LEU A 46 -16.00 11.11 0.53
C LEU A 46 -16.09 10.62 -0.93
N ALA A 47 -14.96 10.56 -1.65
CA ALA A 47 -14.91 10.00 -2.99
C ALA A 47 -15.23 8.49 -3.02
N GLN A 48 -14.94 7.78 -1.92
CA GLN A 48 -15.23 6.36 -1.76
C GLN A 48 -16.66 6.08 -1.29
N ASP A 49 -17.47 7.10 -1.00
CA ASP A 49 -18.84 6.93 -0.53
C ASP A 49 -19.79 6.60 -1.70
N GLU A 50 -20.09 5.32 -1.88
CA GLU A 50 -20.95 4.82 -2.97
C GLU A 50 -22.40 5.34 -2.91
N THR A 51 -22.83 5.88 -1.76
CA THR A 51 -24.15 6.51 -1.63
C THR A 51 -24.24 7.86 -2.35
N ARG A 52 -23.11 8.43 -2.77
CA ARG A 52 -23.02 9.71 -3.45
C ARG A 52 -23.03 9.56 -4.98
N PRO A 53 -23.53 10.57 -5.72
CA PRO A 53 -23.44 10.58 -7.18
C PRO A 53 -22.00 10.44 -7.68
N LEU A 54 -21.81 9.71 -8.78
CA LEU A 54 -20.49 9.49 -9.39
C LEU A 54 -19.73 10.80 -9.67
N ASN A 55 -20.43 11.83 -10.13
CA ASN A 55 -19.83 13.13 -10.43
C ASN A 55 -19.23 13.79 -9.17
N ASP A 56 -19.95 13.73 -8.04
CA ASP A 56 -19.43 14.25 -6.77
C ASP A 56 -18.24 13.45 -6.27
N ARG A 57 -18.31 12.12 -6.36
CA ARG A 57 -17.21 11.23 -5.98
C ARG A 57 -15.94 11.54 -6.78
N TYR A 58 -16.08 11.68 -8.10
CA TYR A 58 -14.96 12.01 -8.98
C TYR A 58 -14.39 13.40 -8.68
N ARG A 59 -15.23 14.41 -8.46
CA ARG A 59 -14.80 15.75 -8.04
C ARG A 59 -14.01 15.72 -6.74
N PHE A 60 -14.49 15.00 -5.71
CA PHE A 60 -13.77 14.88 -4.44
C PHE A 60 -12.43 14.16 -4.60
N LEU A 61 -12.35 13.16 -5.48
CA LEU A 61 -11.10 12.46 -5.77
C LEU A 61 -10.05 13.40 -6.39
N LEU A 62 -10.46 14.18 -7.40
CA LEU A 62 -9.58 15.17 -8.04
C LEU A 62 -9.14 16.26 -7.06
N GLU A 63 -10.06 16.79 -6.25
CA GLU A 63 -9.73 17.81 -5.25
C GLU A 63 -8.79 17.27 -4.17
N SER A 64 -8.98 16.03 -3.74
CA SER A 64 -8.07 15.37 -2.80
C SER A 64 -6.68 15.21 -3.40
N GLN A 65 -6.58 14.76 -4.66
CA GLN A 65 -5.30 14.63 -5.39
C GLN A 65 -4.54 15.95 -5.40
N GLU A 66 -5.21 17.04 -5.79
CA GLU A 66 -4.60 18.38 -5.87
C GLU A 66 -4.10 18.84 -4.50
N ARG A 67 -4.89 18.67 -3.45
CA ARG A 67 -4.50 19.04 -2.08
C ARG A 67 -3.30 18.25 -1.57
N PHE A 68 -3.23 16.94 -1.85
CA PHE A 68 -2.06 16.14 -1.50
C PHE A 68 -0.81 16.54 -2.29
N ARG A 69 -0.95 16.85 -3.59
CA ARG A 69 0.17 17.40 -4.38
C ARG A 69 0.67 18.72 -3.80
N ASN A 70 -0.24 19.61 -3.40
CA ASN A 70 0.10 20.89 -2.79
C ASN A 70 0.78 20.73 -1.42
N LEU A 71 0.32 19.82 -0.57
CA LEU A 71 0.98 19.47 0.70
C LEU A 71 2.44 19.09 0.49
N LEU A 72 2.69 18.19 -0.47
CA LEU A 72 4.04 17.73 -0.78
C LEU A 72 4.91 18.86 -1.37
N ALA A 73 4.33 19.72 -2.22
CA ALA A 73 5.03 20.88 -2.77
C ALA A 73 5.39 21.92 -1.69
N GLN A 74 4.61 21.98 -0.60
CA GLN A 74 4.89 22.83 0.56
C GLN A 74 5.92 22.22 1.52
N GLY A 75 6.35 20.97 1.29
CA GLY A 75 7.37 20.30 2.09
C GLY A 75 6.83 19.31 3.13
N ASP A 76 5.57 18.88 3.01
CA ASP A 76 5.00 17.87 3.91
C ASP A 76 5.58 16.46 3.64
N GLY A 77 6.70 16.12 4.28
CA GLY A 77 7.41 14.84 4.08
C GLY A 77 6.84 13.62 4.83
N HIS A 78 5.62 13.69 5.37
CA HIS A 78 5.07 12.58 6.17
C HIS A 78 4.72 11.38 5.29
N LEU A 79 5.08 10.17 5.74
CA LEU A 79 4.78 8.92 5.04
C LEU A 79 3.28 8.79 4.67
N ALA A 80 2.39 9.14 5.61
CA ALA A 80 0.95 9.09 5.39
C ALA A 80 0.48 9.94 4.18
N THR A 81 1.14 11.06 3.91
CA THR A 81 0.86 11.94 2.75
C THR A 81 1.26 11.26 1.45
N HIS A 82 2.40 10.59 1.43
CA HIS A 82 2.85 9.84 0.26
C HIS A 82 1.93 8.65 -0.03
N LEU A 83 1.60 7.83 0.99
CA LEU A 83 0.78 6.64 0.80
C LEU A 83 -0.61 6.96 0.26
N VAL A 84 -1.28 7.97 0.84
CA VAL A 84 -2.62 8.39 0.39
C VAL A 84 -2.57 8.98 -1.03
N LEU A 85 -1.54 9.78 -1.36
CA LEU A 85 -1.40 10.26 -2.75
C LEU A 85 -1.21 9.11 -3.73
N ILE A 86 -0.36 8.13 -3.41
CA ILE A 86 -0.14 6.97 -4.28
C ILE A 86 -1.46 6.23 -4.50
N ARG A 87 -2.23 6.01 -3.43
CA ARG A 87 -3.56 5.41 -3.48
C ARG A 87 -4.51 6.17 -4.42
N ILE A 88 -4.57 7.50 -4.28
CA ILE A 88 -5.39 8.36 -5.15
C ILE A 88 -4.96 8.25 -6.62
N LEU A 89 -3.66 8.25 -6.90
CA LEU A 89 -3.14 8.12 -8.26
C LEU A 89 -3.53 6.77 -8.88
N LEU A 90 -3.50 5.69 -8.09
CA LEU A 90 -3.93 4.37 -8.55
C LEU A 90 -5.43 4.33 -8.81
N ASP A 91 -6.24 4.91 -7.92
CA ASP A 91 -7.70 4.98 -8.09
C ASP A 91 -8.11 5.85 -9.31
N LEU A 92 -7.31 6.86 -9.67
CA LEU A 92 -7.47 7.66 -10.89
C LEU A 92 -6.92 6.98 -12.16
N GLY A 93 -6.26 5.83 -12.04
CA GLY A 93 -5.60 5.15 -13.16
C GLY A 93 -4.30 5.81 -13.63
N GLU A 94 -3.76 6.79 -12.88
CA GLU A 94 -2.47 7.46 -13.14
C GLU A 94 -1.27 6.56 -12.77
N ARG A 95 -1.22 5.37 -13.35
CA ARG A 95 -0.28 4.30 -13.02
C ARG A 95 1.19 4.74 -13.05
N GLN A 96 1.61 5.45 -14.10
CA GLN A 96 3.00 5.90 -14.22
C GLN A 96 3.39 6.90 -13.11
N ALA A 97 2.47 7.81 -12.76
CA ALA A 97 2.70 8.76 -11.67
C ALA A 97 2.77 8.05 -10.31
N ALA A 98 1.90 7.05 -10.08
CA ALA A 98 1.93 6.23 -8.87
C ALA A 98 3.24 5.45 -8.73
N VAL A 99 3.72 4.81 -9.80
CA VAL A 99 4.99 4.07 -9.83
C VAL A 99 6.16 5.00 -9.55
N GLY A 100 6.26 6.15 -10.24
CA GLY A 100 7.32 7.12 -9.98
C GLY A 100 7.31 7.63 -8.53
N ARG A 101 6.12 7.77 -7.93
CA ARG A 101 6.00 8.17 -6.53
C ARG A 101 6.43 7.08 -5.55
N LEU A 102 6.09 5.82 -5.83
CA LEU A 102 6.56 4.66 -5.05
C LEU A 102 8.09 4.55 -5.09
N GLU A 103 8.70 4.69 -6.27
CA GLU A 103 10.15 4.65 -6.43
C GLU A 103 10.86 5.79 -5.67
N ASN A 104 10.33 7.01 -5.75
CA ASN A 104 10.85 8.14 -4.99
C ASN A 104 10.69 7.92 -3.48
N LEU A 105 9.54 7.40 -3.03
CA LEU A 105 9.31 7.07 -1.63
C LEU A 105 10.33 6.05 -1.10
N LEU A 106 10.61 4.99 -1.85
CA LEU A 106 11.62 3.99 -1.48
C LEU A 106 13.04 4.57 -1.46
N ARG A 107 13.33 5.56 -2.31
CA ARG A 107 14.64 6.26 -2.33
C ARG A 107 14.80 7.21 -1.14
N GLU A 108 13.75 7.96 -0.80
CA GLU A 108 13.74 8.95 0.28
C GLU A 108 13.65 8.29 1.67
N MET A 109 12.92 7.18 1.77
CA MET A 109 12.71 6.43 3.01
C MET A 109 13.27 5.02 2.85
N THR A 110 14.60 4.91 2.85
CA THR A 110 15.34 3.67 2.56
C THR A 110 14.96 2.49 3.45
N TRP A 111 14.50 2.76 4.68
CA TRP A 111 13.99 1.72 5.59
C TRP A 111 12.78 0.98 5.02
N LEU A 112 12.04 1.54 4.05
CA LEU A 112 10.95 0.83 3.37
C LEU A 112 11.45 -0.25 2.40
N ALA A 113 12.72 -0.24 2.02
CA ALA A 113 13.33 -1.14 1.05
C ALA A 113 14.36 -2.12 1.64
N GLU A 114 14.69 -1.98 2.92
CA GLU A 114 15.75 -2.71 3.61
C GLU A 114 15.22 -3.42 4.86
N PRO A 115 15.84 -4.54 5.30
CA PRO A 115 15.42 -5.23 6.52
C PRO A 115 15.42 -4.31 7.74
N LEU A 116 14.34 -4.35 8.52
CA LEU A 116 14.26 -3.61 9.78
C LEU A 116 15.04 -4.38 10.87
N HIS A 117 15.78 -3.64 11.68
CA HIS A 117 16.32 -4.17 12.92
C HIS A 117 15.18 -4.58 13.86
N GLU A 118 15.36 -5.67 14.60
CA GLU A 118 14.32 -6.23 15.50
C GLU A 118 13.84 -5.23 16.57
N ASP A 119 14.70 -4.29 16.97
CA ASP A 119 14.40 -3.27 17.98
C ASP A 119 13.74 -2.00 17.40
N LEU A 120 13.63 -1.87 16.08
CA LEU A 120 13.11 -0.67 15.44
C LEU A 120 11.58 -0.65 15.44
N GLN A 121 11.00 0.22 16.27
CA GLN A 121 9.56 0.44 16.29
C GLN A 121 9.15 1.61 15.41
N ILE A 122 8.47 1.30 14.30
CA ILE A 122 7.87 2.32 13.44
C ILE A 122 6.55 2.78 14.04
N SER A 123 6.40 4.10 14.20
CA SER A 123 5.13 4.73 14.59
C SER A 123 4.72 5.76 13.54
N ILE A 124 3.41 5.80 13.24
CA ILE A 124 2.82 6.79 12.32
C ILE A 124 1.77 7.57 13.10
N ASN A 125 1.99 8.87 13.23
CA ASN A 125 1.14 9.79 14.00
C ASN A 125 -0.04 10.37 13.19
N ARG A 126 -0.12 10.08 11.89
CA ARG A 126 -1.25 10.45 11.02
C ARG A 126 -2.05 9.22 10.59
N PRO A 127 -3.39 9.32 10.52
CA PRO A 127 -4.20 8.30 9.86
C PRO A 127 -3.75 8.18 8.41
N PHE A 128 -3.62 6.96 7.89
CA PHE A 128 -3.17 6.73 6.53
C PHE A 128 -3.98 5.62 5.87
N LEU A 129 -3.87 5.54 4.54
CA LEU A 129 -4.36 4.45 3.71
C LEU A 129 -3.17 3.78 3.02
N PRO A 130 -3.15 2.44 2.89
CA PRO A 130 -2.11 1.78 2.11
C PRO A 130 -2.20 2.17 0.63
N PRO A 131 -1.09 2.02 -0.13
CA PRO A 131 -1.10 2.33 -1.56
C PRO A 131 -2.13 1.54 -2.37
N ALA A 132 -2.36 0.26 -2.03
CA ALA A 132 -3.30 -0.61 -2.73
C ALA A 132 -4.44 -1.08 -1.80
N SER A 133 -5.66 -1.15 -2.34
CA SER A 133 -6.89 -1.56 -1.64
C SER A 133 -6.79 -2.92 -0.98
N ASP A 134 -6.03 -3.84 -1.56
CA ASP A 134 -5.94 -5.20 -1.04
C ASP A 134 -5.36 -5.23 0.38
N PHE A 135 -4.64 -4.17 0.78
CA PHE A 135 -4.13 -3.99 2.12
C PHE A 135 -5.16 -3.38 3.09
N ASP A 136 -6.26 -2.79 2.62
CA ASP A 136 -7.30 -2.21 3.48
C ASP A 136 -7.88 -3.24 4.45
N HIS A 137 -8.02 -4.49 4.00
CA HIS A 137 -8.56 -5.61 4.78
C HIS A 137 -7.50 -6.55 5.36
N ARG A 138 -6.22 -6.21 5.22
CA ARG A 138 -5.13 -7.04 5.70
C ARG A 138 -4.83 -6.72 7.16
N GLU A 139 -4.95 -7.71 8.02
CA GLU A 139 -4.60 -7.55 9.43
C GLU A 139 -3.13 -7.16 9.65
N LEU A 140 -2.89 -6.36 10.68
CA LEU A 140 -1.57 -6.06 11.18
C LEU A 140 -1.11 -7.23 12.08
N GLN A 141 -0.37 -8.20 11.53
CA GLN A 141 -0.05 -9.43 12.25
C GLN A 141 0.91 -9.23 13.45
N SER A 142 1.86 -8.29 13.38
CA SER A 142 2.75 -7.97 14.52
C SER A 142 3.59 -6.71 14.35
N ASP A 143 4.03 -6.40 13.13
CA ASP A 143 5.01 -5.33 12.88
C ASP A 143 4.49 -4.37 11.79
N LEU A 144 4.22 -3.12 12.19
CA LEU A 144 3.76 -2.05 11.31
C LEU A 144 4.78 -1.73 10.22
N GLY A 145 6.08 -1.72 10.55
CA GLY A 145 7.13 -1.46 9.59
C GLY A 145 7.16 -2.52 8.49
N LYS A 146 7.16 -3.81 8.85
CA LYS A 146 7.12 -4.92 7.88
C LYS A 146 5.83 -4.90 7.08
N TRP A 147 4.69 -4.58 7.69
CA TRP A 147 3.42 -4.46 6.97
C TRP A 147 3.47 -3.33 5.93
N LEU A 148 4.04 -2.16 6.30
CA LEU A 148 4.20 -1.02 5.38
C LEU A 148 5.15 -1.33 4.23
N GLN A 149 6.28 -1.97 4.53
CA GLN A 149 7.22 -2.45 3.51
C GLN A 149 6.52 -3.34 2.49
N ALA A 150 5.76 -4.34 2.96
CA ALA A 150 4.99 -5.20 2.07
C ALA A 150 3.98 -4.40 1.25
N SER A 151 3.24 -3.48 1.87
CA SER A 151 2.25 -2.64 1.18
C SER A 151 2.86 -1.80 0.06
N VAL A 152 4.04 -1.24 0.27
CA VAL A 152 4.72 -0.37 -0.71
C VAL A 152 5.36 -1.21 -1.81
N ILE A 153 6.14 -2.23 -1.44
CA ILE A 153 6.92 -3.01 -2.42
C ILE A 153 6.00 -3.90 -3.26
N GLU A 154 5.00 -4.56 -2.68
CA GLU A 154 4.04 -5.35 -3.46
C GLU A 154 3.25 -4.46 -4.41
N THR A 155 2.86 -3.26 -3.98
CA THR A 155 2.18 -2.30 -4.87
C THR A 155 3.10 -1.89 -6.02
N LEU A 156 4.37 -1.57 -5.75
CA LEU A 156 5.33 -1.28 -6.81
C LEU A 156 5.47 -2.45 -7.78
N GLU A 157 5.60 -3.68 -7.28
CA GLU A 157 5.73 -4.87 -8.09
C GLU A 157 4.49 -5.12 -8.97
N ARG A 158 3.28 -4.92 -8.43
CA ARG A 158 2.03 -5.03 -9.20
C ARG A 158 1.91 -3.94 -10.26
N GLN A 159 2.34 -2.72 -9.93
CA GLN A 159 2.06 -1.54 -10.75
C GLN A 159 3.18 -1.19 -11.72
N ARG A 160 4.42 -1.65 -11.55
CA ARG A 160 5.53 -1.29 -12.45
C ARG A 160 5.46 -1.94 -13.84
N ALA A 161 4.86 -3.11 -13.96
CA ALA A 161 4.63 -3.76 -15.26
C ALA A 161 3.35 -4.60 -15.25
N PHE A 162 2.81 -4.94 -16.43
CA PHE A 162 1.61 -5.79 -16.54
C PHE A 162 1.79 -7.17 -15.89
N SER A 163 3.04 -7.65 -15.83
CA SER A 163 3.42 -8.87 -15.16
C SER A 163 4.92 -8.82 -14.83
N SER A 164 5.32 -9.48 -13.74
CA SER A 164 6.72 -9.70 -13.40
C SER A 164 7.50 -10.38 -14.52
N TYR A 165 6.79 -11.14 -15.37
CA TYR A 165 7.32 -11.70 -16.59
C TYR A 165 8.07 -10.65 -17.42
N PHE A 166 7.58 -9.41 -17.54
CA PHE A 166 8.14 -8.43 -18.48
C PHE A 166 9.35 -7.64 -17.97
N HIS A 167 9.59 -7.57 -16.66
CA HIS A 167 10.71 -6.80 -16.09
C HIS A 167 11.82 -7.66 -15.47
N ASN A 168 11.54 -8.93 -15.11
CA ASN A 168 12.50 -9.92 -14.60
C ASN A 168 13.34 -9.51 -13.39
N ASP A 169 12.90 -8.55 -12.59
CA ASP A 169 13.64 -8.11 -11.40
C ASP A 169 13.37 -9.05 -10.21
N LEU A 170 14.14 -10.14 -10.22
CA LEU A 170 14.17 -11.17 -9.19
C LEU A 170 14.72 -10.61 -7.85
N HIS A 171 15.52 -9.54 -7.88
CA HIS A 171 16.07 -8.95 -6.66
C HIS A 171 14.96 -8.31 -5.82
N LEU A 172 14.08 -7.51 -6.44
CA LEU A 172 12.91 -6.96 -5.74
C LEU A 172 12.01 -8.07 -5.19
N LEU A 173 11.74 -9.11 -5.99
CA LEU A 173 10.90 -10.23 -5.56
C LEU A 173 11.48 -10.98 -4.36
N LYS A 174 12.80 -11.20 -4.32
CA LYS A 174 13.46 -11.80 -3.15
C LYS A 174 13.28 -10.95 -1.91
N LYS A 175 13.48 -9.63 -2.01
CA LYS A 175 13.24 -8.70 -0.91
C LYS A 175 11.81 -8.75 -0.39
N VAL A 176 10.83 -8.86 -1.29
CA VAL A 176 9.42 -9.03 -0.90
C VAL A 176 9.24 -10.34 -0.11
N LEU A 177 9.79 -11.44 -0.61
CA LEU A 177 9.62 -12.76 0.01
C LEU A 177 10.32 -12.92 1.37
N GLU A 178 11.38 -12.15 1.64
CA GLU A 178 11.99 -12.05 2.96
C GLU A 178 11.06 -11.43 4.01
N ASN A 179 10.07 -10.65 3.58
CA ASN A 179 9.08 -10.07 4.46
C ASN A 179 7.98 -11.10 4.79
N SER A 180 7.75 -11.39 6.07
CA SER A 180 6.70 -12.33 6.50
C SER A 180 5.27 -11.89 6.13
N ASN A 181 5.10 -10.62 5.80
CA ASN A 181 3.88 -10.06 5.24
C ASN A 181 3.85 -10.08 3.70
N HIS A 182 4.57 -10.94 2.99
CA HIS A 182 4.30 -11.10 1.56
C HIS A 182 2.97 -11.83 1.30
N THR A 183 2.39 -11.60 0.12
CA THR A 183 1.23 -12.38 -0.36
C THR A 183 1.68 -13.62 -1.15
N PRO A 184 0.84 -14.69 -1.21
CA PRO A 184 1.11 -15.84 -2.08
C PRO A 184 1.25 -15.47 -3.57
N GLU A 185 0.68 -14.35 -4.01
CA GLU A 185 0.88 -13.82 -5.35
C GLU A 185 2.36 -13.50 -5.63
N MET A 186 3.10 -13.00 -4.64
CA MET A 186 4.52 -12.66 -4.79
C MET A 186 5.38 -13.92 -4.99
N GLU A 187 5.05 -15.01 -4.29
CA GLU A 187 5.69 -16.32 -4.52
C GLU A 187 5.41 -16.84 -5.94
N ARG A 188 4.19 -16.64 -6.44
CA ARG A 188 3.81 -17.02 -7.82
C ARG A 188 4.59 -16.20 -8.85
N ARG A 189 4.74 -14.89 -8.61
CA ARG A 189 5.53 -13.99 -9.46
C ARG A 189 7.01 -14.38 -9.49
N GLU A 190 7.60 -14.73 -8.35
CA GLU A 190 8.99 -15.22 -8.29
C GLU A 190 9.16 -16.52 -9.08
N ARG A 191 8.26 -17.49 -8.91
CA ARG A 191 8.25 -18.74 -9.71
C ARG A 191 8.19 -18.45 -11.21
N LEU A 192 7.31 -17.56 -11.66
CA LEU A 192 7.20 -17.19 -13.07
C LEU A 192 8.49 -16.57 -13.62
N VAL A 193 9.11 -15.66 -12.87
CA VAL A 193 10.38 -15.04 -13.29
C VAL A 193 11.49 -16.08 -13.36
N ARG A 194 11.61 -16.97 -12.37
CA ARG A 194 12.63 -18.04 -12.37
C ARG A 194 12.47 -19.00 -13.55
N LEU A 195 11.23 -19.38 -13.87
CA LEU A 195 10.93 -20.20 -15.04
C LEU A 195 11.33 -19.51 -16.34
N ARG A 196 11.00 -18.22 -16.49
CA ARG A 196 11.42 -17.42 -17.66
C ARG A 196 12.94 -17.34 -17.79
N LEU A 197 13.65 -17.25 -16.68
CA LEU A 197 15.12 -17.18 -16.65
C LEU A 197 15.82 -18.56 -16.71
N GLY A 198 15.07 -19.66 -16.84
CA GLY A 198 15.63 -21.01 -16.85
C GLY A 198 16.27 -21.44 -15.53
N MET A 199 15.92 -20.77 -14.42
CA MET A 199 16.45 -21.06 -13.09
C MET A 199 15.71 -22.23 -12.43
N PRO A 200 16.37 -22.98 -11.53
CA PRO A 200 15.71 -24.02 -10.74
C PRO A 200 14.54 -23.45 -9.95
N ARG A 201 13.45 -24.22 -9.91
CA ARG A 201 12.27 -23.92 -9.09
C ARG A 201 12.72 -23.86 -7.61
N PRO A 202 12.26 -22.88 -6.83
CA PRO A 202 12.48 -22.91 -5.39
C PRO A 202 11.84 -24.19 -4.83
N PRO A 203 12.44 -24.82 -3.80
CA PRO A 203 11.81 -25.94 -3.12
C PRO A 203 10.41 -25.54 -2.67
N ALA A 204 9.46 -26.47 -2.68
CA ALA A 204 8.09 -26.23 -2.22
C ALA A 204 8.10 -25.80 -0.73
N GLY A 205 8.26 -24.49 -0.50
CA GLY A 205 8.32 -23.89 0.81
C GLY A 205 6.92 -23.85 1.41
N LEU A 206 6.76 -24.61 2.49
CA LEU A 206 5.71 -24.58 3.52
C LEU A 206 4.52 -23.63 3.24
N ASN A 207 3.49 -24.18 2.61
CA ASN A 207 2.08 -23.80 2.76
C ASN A 207 1.79 -22.37 3.23
N ARG A 208 1.70 -21.44 2.28
CA ARG A 208 0.48 -20.64 2.11
C ARG A 208 -0.06 -20.80 0.70
N SER A 209 -0.21 -22.05 0.29
CA SER A 209 -1.20 -22.35 -0.72
C SER A 209 -2.56 -22.02 -0.07
N PRO A 210 -3.35 -21.05 -0.55
CA PRO A 210 -4.76 -21.34 -0.57
C PRO A 210 -4.86 -22.52 -1.51
N ARG A 211 -4.79 -23.75 -0.97
CA ARG A 211 -5.19 -24.94 -1.72
C ARG A 211 -6.55 -24.61 -2.31
N GLY A 212 -6.60 -24.33 -3.61
CA GLY A 212 -7.83 -24.16 -4.38
C GLY A 212 -8.87 -23.13 -3.90
N SER A 213 -8.62 -22.25 -2.93
CA SER A 213 -9.71 -21.41 -2.37
C SER A 213 -9.91 -20.06 -3.06
N ASP A 214 -8.99 -19.58 -3.89
CA ASP A 214 -9.18 -18.27 -4.55
C ASP A 214 -10.10 -18.34 -5.77
N GLY A 215 -10.53 -19.52 -6.24
CA GLY A 215 -11.41 -19.65 -7.40
C GLY A 215 -10.90 -18.92 -8.66
N GLY A 216 -9.61 -18.54 -8.67
CA GLY A 216 -9.04 -17.71 -9.70
C GLY A 216 -8.94 -18.49 -11.01
N PRO A 217 -9.10 -17.83 -12.18
CA PRO A 217 -9.18 -18.49 -13.48
C PRO A 217 -7.94 -19.34 -13.83
N ASN A 218 -6.84 -19.20 -13.09
CA ASN A 218 -5.57 -19.84 -13.34
C ASN A 218 -5.12 -20.83 -12.25
N ALA A 219 -6.01 -21.26 -11.35
CA ALA A 219 -5.66 -22.20 -10.26
C ALA A 219 -4.92 -23.46 -10.77
N ALA A 220 -5.44 -24.08 -11.83
CA ALA A 220 -4.84 -25.25 -12.46
C ALA A 220 -3.45 -24.99 -13.09
N VAL A 221 -3.18 -23.76 -13.55
CA VAL A 221 -1.85 -23.38 -14.06
C VAL A 221 -0.86 -23.32 -12.90
N TRP A 222 -1.28 -22.86 -11.72
CA TRP A 222 -0.41 -22.79 -10.56
C TRP A 222 -0.06 -24.16 -10.00
N ASP A 223 -0.95 -25.14 -10.11
CA ASP A 223 -0.66 -26.54 -9.75
C ASP A 223 0.43 -27.17 -10.64
N LEU A 224 0.53 -26.75 -11.91
CA LEU A 224 1.61 -27.18 -12.83
C LEU A 224 2.97 -26.54 -12.48
N LEU A 225 2.94 -25.41 -11.76
CA LEU A 225 4.11 -24.65 -11.33
C LEU A 225 4.53 -24.94 -9.88
N ALA A 226 3.74 -25.72 -9.13
CA ALA A 226 4.12 -26.35 -7.87
C ALA A 226 5.18 -27.44 -8.09
#